data_AF-A0AAX0WUA2-F1
#
_entry.id   AF-A0AAX0WUA2-F1
#
_cell.length_a   1.000
_cell.length_b   1.000
_cell.length_c   1.000
_cell.angle_alpha   90.00
_cell.angle_beta   90.00
_cell.angle_gamma   90.00
#
_symmetry.space_group_name_H-M   'P 1'
#
loop_
_entity.id
_entity.type
_entity.pdbx_description
1 polymer ?
#
loop_
_entity_poly.entity_id
_entity_poly.type
_entity_poly.pdbx_seq_one_letter_code
_entity_poly.pdbx_strand_id
1 'polypeptide(L)'
;MDASSDEATKGGSAVASLRFSMGHCFLFISTKIPTKEVYKHYHALQSIMIDRRNPDSPVRPLMLSKKVHAILHTGVTVNMLVATGIRKKDLPHAKDIKQVVPRELTLEAKWLDKSKEQAQCGGDASVFGNLGVLAISKDVRFVDIPKMNALAVPKSFLKKYGAELIALHQSFKLDDVAHEELKSLFLVEYIWDQEYIEEYALNPRGGGGVFVETHPFPHVFIPLSPKCGGALILGIDRSDGYFDFASFEIPFGYTMKVGSNVIHSDAFFVGPYAISLTQTDRANSVLLKRDTVAREIERVCLTPVPK
;
A
#
# COMPACT_ATOMS: atom_id res chain seq x y z
N MET A 1 -12.08 -18.90 59.39
CA MET A 1 -11.01 -19.82 58.96
C MET A 1 -11.45 -20.39 57.63
N ASP A 2 -10.72 -19.99 56.58
CA ASP A 2 -10.52 -20.66 55.27
C ASP A 2 -11.73 -21.02 54.40
N ALA A 3 -11.74 -20.95 53.07
CA ALA A 3 -10.80 -20.49 52.03
C ALA A 3 -11.67 -20.35 50.74
N SER A 4 -11.55 -19.26 49.98
CA SER A 4 -10.85 -19.18 48.68
C SER A 4 -11.08 -20.35 47.69
N SER A 5 -11.73 -20.03 46.55
CA SER A 5 -11.29 -20.39 45.19
C SER A 5 -12.14 -19.55 44.21
N ASP A 6 -11.65 -18.40 43.75
CA ASP A 6 -10.86 -18.19 42.52
C ASP A 6 -11.53 -18.74 41.24
N GLU A 7 -12.52 -17.99 40.74
CA GLU A 7 -12.99 -18.06 39.36
C GLU A 7 -12.05 -17.25 38.45
N ALA A 8 -11.10 -17.95 37.84
CA ALA A 8 -10.26 -17.41 36.79
C ALA A 8 -11.09 -17.16 35.52
N THR A 9 -11.43 -15.89 35.29
CA THR A 9 -11.97 -15.40 34.02
C THR A 9 -10.89 -15.51 32.93
N LYS A 10 -10.95 -16.58 32.13
CA LYS A 10 -10.23 -16.67 30.86
C LYS A 10 -10.85 -15.67 29.88
N GLY A 11 -10.27 -14.47 29.83
CA GLY A 11 -10.50 -13.49 28.77
C GLY A 11 -9.92 -13.97 27.43
N GLY A 12 -10.59 -14.92 26.78
CA GLY A 12 -10.35 -15.24 25.39
C GLY A 12 -10.85 -14.10 24.51
N SER A 13 -9.93 -13.33 23.92
CA SER A 13 -10.27 -12.39 22.85
C SER A 13 -10.92 -13.17 21.71
N ALA A 14 -12.25 -13.07 21.59
CA ALA A 14 -12.97 -13.66 20.48
C ALA A 14 -12.51 -12.98 19.19
N VAL A 15 -11.88 -13.75 18.30
CA VAL A 15 -11.57 -13.29 16.95
C VAL A 15 -12.90 -13.17 16.21
N ALA A 16 -13.33 -11.94 15.92
CA ALA A 16 -14.50 -11.74 15.08
C ALA A 16 -14.13 -12.13 13.64
N SER A 17 -14.95 -13.00 13.04
CA SER A 17 -14.90 -13.30 11.62
C SER A 17 -15.98 -12.48 10.93
N LEU A 18 -15.56 -11.57 10.05
CA LEU A 18 -16.47 -10.78 9.24
C LEU A 18 -16.72 -11.47 7.90
N ARG A 19 -17.95 -11.42 7.44
CA ARG A 19 -18.35 -11.92 6.14
C ARG A 19 -18.75 -10.73 5.28
N PHE A 20 -17.89 -10.35 4.33
CA PHE A 20 -18.23 -9.33 3.34
C PHE A 20 -18.75 -10.01 2.08
N SER A 21 -19.86 -9.50 1.55
CA SER A 21 -20.34 -9.90 0.22
C SER A 21 -19.64 -9.04 -0.84
N MET A 22 -18.97 -9.67 -1.79
CA MET A 22 -18.38 -9.04 -2.98
C MET A 22 -18.87 -9.79 -4.22
N GLY A 23 -19.90 -9.27 -4.87
CA GLY A 23 -20.55 -9.96 -6.00
C GLY A 23 -21.07 -11.34 -5.61
N HIS A 24 -20.56 -12.40 -6.25
CA HIS A 24 -20.92 -13.80 -5.99
C HIS A 24 -20.01 -14.51 -4.98
N CYS A 25 -19.03 -13.81 -4.36
CA CYS A 25 -18.07 -14.41 -3.43
C CYS A 25 -18.19 -13.80 -2.01
N PHE A 26 -17.85 -14.61 -1.00
CA PHE A 26 -17.79 -14.17 0.39
C PHE A 26 -16.36 -14.07 0.86
N LEU A 27 -15.93 -12.87 1.27
CA LEU A 27 -14.63 -12.68 1.93
C LEU A 27 -14.80 -12.90 3.43
N PHE A 28 -14.05 -13.85 3.98
CA PHE A 28 -13.93 -14.05 5.42
C PHE A 28 -12.72 -13.29 5.94
N ILE A 29 -12.97 -12.24 6.73
CA ILE A 29 -11.93 -11.37 7.24
C ILE A 29 -11.82 -11.53 8.73
N SER A 30 -10.64 -11.93 9.19
CA SER A 30 -10.34 -11.92 10.62
C SER A 30 -10.07 -10.49 11.07
N THR A 31 -10.49 -10.15 12.29
CA THR A 31 -10.15 -8.86 12.88
C THR A 31 -9.93 -8.97 14.38
N LYS A 32 -9.03 -8.13 14.90
CA LYS A 32 -8.85 -7.90 16.35
C LYS A 32 -9.66 -6.70 16.85
N ILE A 33 -10.30 -5.97 15.95
CA ILE A 33 -11.11 -4.80 16.28
C ILE A 33 -12.41 -5.28 16.94
N PRO A 34 -12.85 -4.65 18.06
CA PRO A 34 -14.13 -4.98 18.67
C PRO A 34 -15.28 -4.92 17.67
N THR A 35 -16.19 -5.89 17.72
CA THR A 35 -17.33 -6.03 16.79
C THR A 35 -18.15 -4.74 16.63
N LYS A 36 -18.34 -3.98 17.72
CA LYS A 36 -19.06 -2.69 17.68
C LYS A 36 -18.37 -1.65 16.79
N GLU A 37 -17.04 -1.54 16.87
CA GLU A 37 -16.26 -0.61 16.04
C GLU A 37 -16.23 -1.06 14.59
N VAL A 38 -16.19 -2.37 14.35
CA VAL A 38 -16.32 -2.90 12.99
C VAL A 38 -17.65 -2.50 12.35
N TYR A 39 -18.77 -2.68 13.06
CA TYR A 39 -20.09 -2.31 12.52
C TYR A 39 -20.20 -0.81 12.26
N LYS A 40 -19.64 0.03 13.13
CA LYS A 40 -19.56 1.48 12.93
C LYS A 40 -18.84 1.86 11.63
N HIS A 41 -17.84 1.08 11.25
CA HIS A 41 -17.00 1.31 10.07
C HIS A 41 -17.27 0.34 8.92
N TYR A 42 -18.39 -0.39 8.93
CA TYR A 42 -18.61 -1.54 8.04
C TYR A 42 -18.48 -1.19 6.55
N HIS A 43 -19.09 -0.09 6.10
CA HIS A 43 -19.02 0.31 4.70
C HIS A 43 -17.62 0.73 4.25
N ALA A 44 -16.91 1.49 5.09
CA ALA A 44 -15.52 1.89 4.82
C ALA A 44 -14.58 0.69 4.82
N LEU A 45 -14.80 -0.27 5.72
CA LEU A 45 -14.08 -1.53 5.70
C LEU A 45 -14.43 -2.34 4.46
N GLN A 46 -15.69 -2.45 4.06
CA GLN A 46 -16.09 -3.22 2.89
C GLN A 46 -15.49 -2.67 1.59
N SER A 47 -15.40 -1.35 1.42
CA SER A 47 -14.92 -0.71 0.20
C SER A 47 -13.41 -0.86 -0.04
N ILE A 48 -12.64 -1.11 1.01
CA ILE A 48 -11.19 -1.29 0.93
C ILE A 48 -10.75 -2.76 0.88
N MET A 49 -11.70 -3.71 0.93
CA MET A 49 -11.39 -5.13 0.80
C MET A 49 -11.41 -5.54 -0.66
N ILE A 50 -10.44 -6.36 -1.04
CA ILE A 50 -10.26 -6.77 -2.43
C ILE A 50 -10.06 -8.29 -2.55
N ASP A 51 -10.44 -8.80 -3.71
CA ASP A 51 -10.11 -10.11 -4.24
C ASP A 51 -9.90 -9.93 -5.75
N ARG A 52 -8.69 -9.52 -6.12
CA ARG A 52 -8.29 -9.32 -7.52
C ARG A 52 -7.81 -10.63 -8.08
N ARG A 53 -8.35 -11.03 -9.23
CA ARG A 53 -8.05 -12.30 -9.91
C ARG A 53 -7.74 -12.03 -11.37
N ASN A 54 -7.01 -12.94 -12.00
CA ASN A 54 -6.79 -12.88 -13.44
C ASN A 54 -8.15 -12.86 -14.17
N PRO A 55 -8.49 -11.80 -14.91
CA PRO A 55 -9.80 -11.69 -15.58
C PRO A 55 -10.00 -12.73 -16.68
N ASP A 56 -8.91 -13.29 -17.20
CA ASP A 56 -8.92 -14.29 -18.27
C ASP A 56 -9.00 -15.71 -17.70
N SER A 57 -8.60 -15.90 -16.43
CA SER A 57 -8.61 -17.18 -15.72
C SER A 57 -8.77 -16.97 -14.21
N PRO A 58 -10.01 -16.73 -13.70
CA PRO A 58 -10.24 -16.25 -12.32
C PRO A 58 -10.16 -17.37 -11.26
N VAL A 59 -9.25 -18.32 -11.42
CA VAL A 59 -9.13 -19.53 -10.58
C VAL A 59 -8.59 -19.21 -9.19
N ARG A 60 -7.64 -18.28 -9.09
CA ARG A 60 -6.93 -17.95 -7.84
C ARG A 60 -6.85 -16.43 -7.64
N PRO A 61 -6.83 -15.96 -6.37
CA PRO A 61 -6.51 -14.57 -6.07
C PRO A 61 -5.06 -14.24 -6.44
N LEU A 62 -4.86 -13.08 -7.05
CA LEU A 62 -3.57 -12.45 -7.31
C LEU A 62 -3.29 -11.33 -6.30
N MET A 63 -4.34 -10.69 -5.77
CA MET A 63 -4.24 -9.79 -4.62
C MET A 63 -5.48 -9.93 -3.74
N LEU A 64 -5.30 -10.20 -2.44
CA LEU A 64 -6.40 -10.53 -1.53
C LEU A 64 -6.26 -9.79 -0.19
N SER A 65 -7.35 -9.19 0.28
CA SER A 65 -7.45 -8.72 1.67
C SER A 65 -7.78 -9.87 2.61
N LYS A 66 -7.01 -10.03 3.69
CA LYS A 66 -7.17 -11.16 4.62
C LYS A 66 -7.60 -10.77 6.03
N LYS A 67 -7.15 -9.61 6.50
CA LYS A 67 -7.28 -9.25 7.91
C LYS A 67 -7.27 -7.74 8.12
N VAL A 68 -8.08 -7.26 9.07
CA VAL A 68 -7.93 -5.91 9.62
C VAL A 68 -7.20 -6.02 10.95
N HIS A 69 -6.02 -5.43 11.03
CA HIS A 69 -5.14 -5.51 12.19
C HIS A 69 -5.52 -4.49 13.27
N ALA A 70 -5.78 -3.25 12.87
CA ALA A 70 -6.07 -2.14 13.78
C ALA A 70 -6.80 -0.99 13.06
N ILE A 71 -7.37 -0.08 13.84
CA ILE A 71 -7.71 1.27 13.40
C ILE A 71 -6.63 2.20 13.95
N LEU A 72 -5.93 2.90 13.08
CA LEU A 72 -4.95 3.92 13.42
C LEU A 72 -5.62 5.28 13.35
N HIS A 73 -5.29 6.15 14.30
CA HIS A 73 -5.77 7.53 14.29
C HIS A 73 -4.66 8.49 13.86
N THR A 74 -5.00 9.49 13.07
CA THR A 74 -4.05 10.55 12.69
C THR A 74 -3.75 11.44 13.90
N GLY A 75 -2.60 12.10 13.89
CA GLY A 75 -2.20 13.00 14.97
C GLY A 75 -1.84 12.32 16.31
N VAL A 76 -1.98 10.99 16.43
CA VAL A 76 -1.61 10.24 17.64
C VAL A 76 -0.32 9.44 17.46
N THR A 77 0.29 9.09 18.59
CA THR A 77 1.45 8.19 18.60
C THR A 77 1.00 6.76 18.41
N VAL A 78 1.57 6.07 17.43
CA VAL A 78 1.27 4.68 17.10
C VAL A 78 2.47 3.78 17.40
N ASN A 79 2.18 2.53 17.77
CA ASN A 79 3.17 1.47 17.93
C ASN A 79 2.82 0.31 17.00
N MET A 80 3.67 0.04 16.01
CA MET A 80 3.33 -0.93 14.97
C MET A 80 3.49 -2.38 15.39
N LEU A 81 4.28 -2.70 16.43
CA LEU A 81 4.26 -4.05 17.02
C LEU A 81 2.90 -4.36 17.64
N VAL A 82 2.33 -3.40 18.37
CA VAL A 82 0.98 -3.54 18.95
C VAL A 82 -0.07 -3.64 17.85
N ALA A 83 -0.04 -2.71 16.89
CA ALA A 83 -1.05 -2.66 15.82
C ALA A 83 -1.08 -3.93 14.96
N THR A 84 0.08 -4.48 14.59
CA THR A 84 0.17 -5.70 13.76
C THR A 84 0.10 -6.99 14.58
N GLY A 85 0.54 -6.95 15.84
CA GLY A 85 0.77 -8.12 16.67
C GLY A 85 2.04 -8.89 16.34
N ILE A 86 2.96 -8.34 15.54
CA ILE A 86 4.31 -8.89 15.37
C ILE A 86 5.02 -8.82 16.73
N ARG A 87 5.66 -9.92 17.16
CA ARG A 87 6.36 -9.94 18.45
C ARG A 87 7.78 -9.44 18.25
N LYS A 88 8.29 -8.69 19.23
CA LYS A 88 9.67 -8.16 19.22
C LYS A 88 10.72 -9.26 18.98
N LYS A 89 10.50 -10.47 19.49
CA LYS A 89 11.39 -11.64 19.30
C LYS A 89 11.41 -12.21 17.88
N ASP A 90 10.40 -11.89 17.07
CA ASP A 90 10.31 -12.33 15.67
C ASP A 90 11.05 -11.35 14.74
N LEU A 91 11.45 -10.18 15.23
CA LEU A 91 12.17 -9.18 14.45
C LEU A 91 13.59 -9.66 14.14
N PRO A 92 14.10 -9.37 12.93
CA PRO A 92 15.49 -9.67 12.61
C PRO A 92 16.42 -8.81 13.48
N HIS A 93 17.59 -9.34 13.80
CA HIS A 93 18.66 -8.54 14.37
C HIS A 93 19.10 -7.46 13.38
N ALA A 94 19.52 -6.31 13.90
CA ALA A 94 20.09 -5.25 13.08
C ALA A 94 21.27 -5.83 12.29
N LYS A 95 21.22 -5.67 10.96
CA LYS A 95 22.31 -6.03 10.07
C LYS A 95 23.00 -4.76 9.63
N ASP A 96 24.33 -4.79 9.60
CA ASP A 96 25.08 -3.76 8.92
C ASP A 96 24.76 -3.83 7.43
N ILE A 97 24.12 -2.77 6.93
CA ILE A 97 23.74 -2.64 5.52
C ILE A 97 24.67 -1.62 4.89
N LYS A 98 25.38 -2.06 3.85
CA LYS A 98 26.21 -1.18 3.03
C LYS A 98 25.31 -0.12 2.37
N GLN A 99 25.67 1.14 2.56
CA GLN A 99 24.98 2.25 1.89
C GLN A 99 25.26 2.19 0.39
N VAL A 100 24.24 2.50 -0.40
CA VAL A 100 24.32 2.64 -1.86
C VAL A 100 24.14 4.09 -2.25
N VAL A 101 24.69 4.48 -3.41
CA VAL A 101 24.39 5.78 -4.00
C VAL A 101 22.95 5.75 -4.49
N PRO A 102 22.05 6.62 -3.97
CA PRO A 102 20.67 6.63 -4.41
C PRO A 102 20.54 6.91 -5.90
N ARG A 103 19.53 6.29 -6.54
CA ARG A 103 19.18 6.51 -7.94
C ARG A 103 17.70 6.79 -8.07
N GLU A 104 17.35 7.57 -9.08
CA GLU A 104 15.97 7.89 -9.44
C GLU A 104 15.82 7.94 -10.96
N LEU A 105 14.60 7.74 -11.43
CA LEU A 105 14.19 7.88 -12.82
C LEU A 105 13.46 9.22 -12.96
N THR A 106 13.92 10.08 -13.86
CA THR A 106 13.17 11.29 -14.25
C THR A 106 12.42 11.02 -15.54
N LEU A 107 11.11 11.26 -15.56
CA LEU A 107 10.22 11.08 -16.70
C LEU A 107 9.52 12.38 -17.07
N GLU A 108 9.47 12.69 -18.37
CA GLU A 108 8.53 13.68 -18.87
C GLU A 108 7.12 13.07 -18.92
N ALA A 109 6.16 13.66 -18.23
CA ALA A 109 4.79 13.15 -18.20
C ALA A 109 3.76 14.26 -17.89
N LYS A 110 2.48 13.96 -18.11
CA LYS A 110 1.35 14.82 -17.74
C LYS A 110 0.38 14.06 -16.83
N TRP A 111 0.08 14.63 -15.67
CA TRP A 111 -0.96 14.10 -14.79
C TRP A 111 -2.35 14.54 -15.27
N LEU A 112 -3.07 13.62 -15.91
CA LEU A 112 -4.45 13.81 -16.35
C LEU A 112 -5.34 13.07 -15.35
N ASP A 113 -5.89 13.78 -14.37
CA ASP A 113 -6.82 13.18 -13.42
C ASP A 113 -8.09 12.66 -14.11
N LYS A 114 -8.86 11.83 -13.41
CA LYS A 114 -10.08 11.18 -13.93
C LYS A 114 -11.13 12.14 -14.49
N SER A 115 -11.12 13.42 -14.11
CA SER A 115 -12.03 14.45 -14.65
C SER A 115 -11.57 15.01 -16.00
N LYS A 116 -10.26 14.95 -16.27
CA LYS A 116 -9.66 15.35 -17.54
C LYS A 116 -9.65 14.21 -18.54
N GLU A 117 -9.26 13.02 -18.10
CA GLU A 117 -9.23 11.82 -18.92
C GLU A 117 -9.39 10.58 -18.06
N GLN A 118 -10.38 9.75 -18.37
CA GLN A 118 -10.61 8.49 -17.66
C GLN A 118 -9.83 7.36 -18.35
N ALA A 119 -9.01 6.65 -17.58
CA ALA A 119 -8.27 5.52 -18.11
C ALA A 119 -9.16 4.28 -18.28
N GLN A 120 -8.79 3.45 -19.26
CA GLN A 120 -9.41 2.15 -19.49
C GLN A 120 -8.78 1.08 -18.58
N CYS A 121 -9.61 0.42 -17.77
CA CYS A 121 -9.27 -0.69 -16.89
C CYS A 121 -10.51 -1.52 -16.54
N GLY A 122 -10.31 -2.64 -15.85
CA GLY A 122 -11.36 -3.43 -15.20
C GLY A 122 -12.00 -2.69 -14.00
N GLY A 123 -13.19 -3.12 -13.61
CA GLY A 123 -14.02 -2.43 -12.61
C GLY A 123 -13.49 -2.48 -11.16
N ASP A 124 -12.51 -3.34 -10.87
CA ASP A 124 -11.90 -3.55 -9.54
C ASP A 124 -10.45 -3.04 -9.44
N ALA A 125 -9.98 -2.30 -10.46
CA ALA A 125 -8.59 -1.83 -10.58
C ALA A 125 -8.18 -0.83 -9.48
N SER A 126 -9.13 -0.18 -8.80
CA SER A 126 -8.87 0.82 -7.77
C SER A 126 -9.93 0.80 -6.68
N VAL A 127 -9.50 0.91 -5.42
CA VAL A 127 -10.38 1.07 -4.25
C VAL A 127 -10.92 2.49 -4.11
N PHE A 128 -10.36 3.46 -4.85
CA PHE A 128 -10.76 4.87 -4.86
C PHE A 128 -11.66 5.25 -6.05
N GLY A 129 -12.09 4.25 -6.84
CA GLY A 129 -12.94 4.44 -8.01
C GLY A 129 -12.15 4.73 -9.30
N ASN A 130 -12.74 5.53 -10.19
CA ASN A 130 -12.18 5.74 -11.54
C ASN A 130 -10.76 6.31 -11.53
N LEU A 131 -9.94 5.82 -12.47
CA LEU A 131 -8.54 6.20 -12.64
C LEU A 131 -8.38 7.25 -13.74
N GLY A 132 -7.44 8.16 -13.55
CA GLY A 132 -6.93 9.03 -14.61
C GLY A 132 -5.74 8.41 -15.36
N VAL A 133 -5.02 9.23 -16.12
CA VAL A 133 -3.86 8.84 -16.93
C VAL A 133 -2.64 9.69 -16.53
N LEU A 134 -1.53 9.02 -16.19
CA LEU A 134 -0.20 9.65 -16.22
C LEU A 134 0.36 9.43 -17.63
N ALA A 135 0.20 10.43 -18.48
CA ALA A 135 0.59 10.38 -19.88
C ALA A 135 2.10 10.58 -20.01
N ILE A 136 2.84 9.49 -20.13
CA ILE A 136 4.29 9.46 -20.25
C ILE A 136 4.68 9.80 -21.69
N SER A 137 5.62 10.74 -21.86
CA SER A 137 6.09 11.16 -23.18
C SER A 137 6.43 9.94 -24.07
N LYS A 138 5.95 9.95 -25.30
CA LYS A 138 6.17 8.87 -26.29
C LYS A 138 7.65 8.61 -26.60
N ASP A 139 8.51 9.57 -26.28
CA ASP A 139 9.96 9.47 -26.48
C ASP A 139 10.64 8.64 -25.37
N VAL A 140 9.94 8.38 -24.26
CA VAL A 140 10.36 7.42 -23.23
C VAL A 140 10.16 6.01 -23.76
N ARG A 141 11.28 5.30 -23.99
CA ARG A 141 11.25 3.94 -24.53
C ARG A 141 10.91 2.89 -23.48
N PHE A 142 11.24 3.15 -22.22
CA PHE A 142 11.12 2.20 -21.13
C PHE A 142 11.05 2.90 -19.78
N VAL A 143 10.16 2.43 -18.91
CA VAL A 143 10.05 2.92 -17.53
C VAL A 143 10.75 1.93 -16.60
N ASP A 144 12.02 2.21 -16.32
CA ASP A 144 12.84 1.44 -15.37
C ASP A 144 13.06 2.24 -14.10
N ILE A 145 12.30 1.93 -13.05
CA ILE A 145 12.41 2.64 -11.78
C ILE A 145 13.47 1.92 -10.93
N PRO A 146 14.54 2.61 -10.50
CA PRO A 146 15.57 1.98 -9.69
C PRO A 146 15.00 1.48 -8.36
N LYS A 147 15.36 0.25 -8.00
CA LYS A 147 14.95 -0.43 -6.77
C LYS A 147 16.09 -0.52 -5.78
N MET A 148 15.87 0.04 -4.60
CA MET A 148 16.87 0.08 -3.53
C MET A 148 16.29 -0.51 -2.25
N ASN A 149 17.15 -1.04 -1.40
CA ASN A 149 16.75 -1.35 -0.03
C ASN A 149 16.63 -0.05 0.76
N ALA A 150 15.50 0.18 1.44
CA ALA A 150 15.26 1.43 2.17
C ALA A 150 16.30 1.70 3.30
N LEU A 151 16.94 0.66 3.86
CA LEU A 151 18.02 0.83 4.85
C LEU A 151 19.37 1.19 4.22
N ALA A 152 19.53 0.95 2.92
CA ALA A 152 20.78 1.20 2.20
C ALA A 152 20.87 2.62 1.64
N VAL A 153 19.84 3.45 1.78
CA VAL A 153 19.83 4.84 1.32
C VAL A 153 19.86 5.82 2.50
N PRO A 154 20.42 7.03 2.32
CA PRO A 154 20.36 8.07 3.34
C PRO A 154 18.92 8.43 3.70
N LYS A 155 18.65 8.68 4.99
CA LYS A 155 17.32 9.14 5.46
C LYS A 155 16.85 10.42 4.76
N SER A 156 17.79 11.30 4.39
CA SER A 156 17.49 12.52 3.63
C SER A 156 16.91 12.21 2.24
N PHE A 157 17.31 11.10 1.61
CA PHE A 157 16.79 10.69 0.32
C PHE A 157 15.33 10.21 0.43
N LEU A 158 15.00 9.38 1.44
CA LEU A 158 13.60 9.03 1.72
C LEU A 158 12.75 10.27 2.02
N LYS A 159 13.30 11.21 2.81
CA LYS A 159 12.63 12.46 3.15
C LYS A 159 12.36 13.35 1.94
N LYS A 160 13.22 13.33 0.91
CA LYS A 160 12.97 14.02 -0.38
C LYS A 160 11.61 13.63 -0.96
N TYR A 161 11.25 12.35 -0.85
CA TYR A 161 9.99 11.77 -1.30
C TYR A 161 8.86 11.83 -0.26
N GLY A 162 9.03 12.55 0.85
CA GLY A 162 8.02 12.61 1.92
C GLY A 162 7.85 11.29 2.69
N ALA A 163 8.88 10.44 2.70
CA ALA A 163 8.84 9.14 3.38
C ALA A 163 9.86 9.04 4.52
N GLU A 164 9.54 8.17 5.48
CA GLU A 164 10.39 7.84 6.63
C GLU A 164 10.35 6.34 6.91
N LEU A 165 11.53 5.72 7.01
CA LEU A 165 11.67 4.33 7.42
C LEU A 165 11.84 4.25 8.95
N ILE A 166 10.91 3.58 9.61
CA ILE A 166 10.83 3.52 11.08
C ILE A 166 10.88 2.06 11.52
N ALA A 167 11.73 1.73 12.48
CA ALA A 167 11.80 0.37 13.01
C ALA A 167 10.53 0.06 13.82
N LEU A 168 9.96 -1.15 13.69
CA LEU A 168 8.65 -1.46 14.31
C LEU A 168 8.64 -1.32 15.85
N HIS A 169 9.80 -1.47 16.50
CA HIS A 169 9.93 -1.30 17.94
C HIS A 169 9.90 0.18 18.40
N GLN A 170 10.00 1.13 17.47
CA GLN A 170 9.92 2.55 17.74
C GLN A 170 8.48 3.03 17.51
N SER A 171 7.94 3.75 18.50
CA SER A 171 6.68 4.47 18.33
C SER A 171 6.92 5.78 17.58
N PHE A 172 5.94 6.23 16.81
CA PHE A 172 6.01 7.51 16.09
C PHE A 172 4.65 8.19 16.02
N LYS A 173 4.63 9.49 15.78
CA LYS A 173 3.40 10.24 15.54
C LYS A 173 2.96 10.06 14.10
N LEU A 174 1.76 9.51 13.89
CA LEU A 174 1.13 9.50 12.59
C LEU A 174 0.70 10.94 12.25
N ASP A 175 0.95 11.38 11.02
CA ASP A 175 0.68 12.77 10.65
C ASP A 175 -0.80 13.08 10.80
N ASP A 176 -1.10 14.30 11.24
CA ASP A 176 -2.48 14.75 11.39
C ASP A 176 -3.07 15.18 10.04
N VAL A 177 -4.40 15.20 9.95
CA VAL A 177 -5.11 15.54 8.72
C VAL A 177 -6.21 16.56 9.00
N ALA A 178 -6.50 17.40 8.01
CA ALA A 178 -7.47 18.48 8.15
C ALA A 178 -8.93 17.97 8.18
N HIS A 179 -9.19 16.85 7.50
CA HIS A 179 -10.53 16.33 7.26
C HIS A 179 -10.88 15.22 8.27
N GLU A 180 -12.01 15.35 8.96
CA GLU A 180 -12.42 14.42 10.02
C GLU A 180 -12.61 12.99 9.51
N GLU A 181 -13.14 12.84 8.29
CA GLU A 181 -13.34 11.54 7.65
C GLU A 181 -12.03 10.78 7.39
N LEU A 182 -10.89 11.49 7.38
CA LEU A 182 -9.56 10.93 7.14
C LEU A 182 -8.80 10.62 8.45
N LYS A 183 -9.37 10.93 9.61
CA LYS A 183 -8.68 10.73 10.90
C LYS A 183 -8.60 9.28 11.35
N SER A 184 -9.36 8.38 10.74
CA SER A 184 -9.33 6.95 11.03
C SER A 184 -8.84 6.19 9.81
N LEU A 185 -7.71 5.49 9.96
CA LEU A 185 -7.11 4.66 8.92
C LEU A 185 -7.16 3.19 9.35
N PHE A 186 -7.65 2.33 8.49
CA PHE A 186 -7.72 0.88 8.74
C PHE A 186 -6.43 0.23 8.29
N LEU A 187 -5.75 -0.45 9.21
CA LEU A 187 -4.54 -1.22 8.90
C LEU A 187 -4.95 -2.59 8.38
N VAL A 188 -4.99 -2.76 7.06
CA VAL A 188 -5.47 -3.95 6.37
C VAL A 188 -4.31 -4.76 5.82
N GLU A 189 -4.36 -6.08 6.00
CA GLU A 189 -3.46 -7.04 5.37
C GLU A 189 -3.93 -7.37 3.97
N TYR A 190 -3.06 -7.10 3.01
CA TYR A 190 -3.18 -7.50 1.62
C TYR A 190 -2.07 -8.50 1.29
N ILE A 191 -2.41 -9.52 0.51
CA ILE A 191 -1.47 -10.54 0.05
C ILE A 191 -1.36 -10.43 -1.46
N TRP A 192 -0.18 -10.05 -1.94
CA TRP A 192 0.13 -10.07 -3.38
C TRP A 192 0.77 -11.38 -3.78
N ASP A 193 0.31 -11.92 -4.89
CA ASP A 193 0.96 -12.98 -5.61
C ASP A 193 2.12 -12.44 -6.47
N GLN A 194 3.12 -13.29 -6.72
CA GLN A 194 4.28 -12.93 -7.55
C GLN A 194 3.89 -12.59 -9.00
N GLU A 195 2.79 -13.14 -9.51
CA GLU A 195 2.28 -12.93 -10.88
C GLU A 195 1.26 -11.78 -10.96
N TYR A 196 1.01 -11.05 -9.87
CA TYR A 196 0.01 -9.97 -9.85
C TYR A 196 0.23 -8.90 -10.91
N ILE A 197 1.50 -8.51 -11.14
CA ILE A 197 1.83 -7.47 -12.12
C ILE A 197 1.47 -7.94 -13.54
N GLU A 198 1.92 -9.14 -13.91
CA GLU A 198 1.78 -9.68 -15.25
C GLU A 198 0.35 -10.13 -15.56
N GLU A 199 -0.31 -10.81 -14.62
CA GLU A 199 -1.61 -11.44 -14.85
C GLU A 199 -2.80 -10.51 -14.55
N TYR A 200 -2.61 -9.48 -13.73
CA TYR A 200 -3.68 -8.54 -13.39
C TYR A 200 -3.33 -7.10 -13.75
N ALA A 201 -2.26 -6.53 -13.17
CA ALA A 201 -2.01 -5.08 -13.28
C ALA A 201 -1.81 -4.65 -14.74
N LEU A 202 -1.00 -5.38 -15.51
CA LEU A 202 -0.73 -5.12 -16.93
C LEU A 202 -1.80 -5.72 -17.88
N ASN A 203 -2.81 -6.41 -17.35
CA ASN A 203 -3.91 -6.92 -18.15
C ASN A 203 -4.92 -5.79 -18.45
N PRO A 204 -5.27 -5.49 -19.72
CA PRO A 204 -6.27 -4.48 -20.07
C PRO A 204 -7.65 -4.70 -19.43
N ARG A 205 -8.04 -5.97 -19.22
CA ARG A 205 -9.30 -6.35 -18.55
C ARG A 205 -9.19 -6.38 -17.01
N GLY A 206 -7.97 -6.30 -16.48
CA GLY A 206 -7.66 -6.25 -15.06
C GLY A 206 -7.32 -4.83 -14.64
N GLY A 207 -6.09 -4.59 -14.18
CA GLY A 207 -5.64 -3.28 -13.72
C GLY A 207 -5.51 -2.22 -14.82
N GLY A 208 -5.38 -2.63 -16.09
CA GLY A 208 -5.22 -1.70 -17.22
C GLY A 208 -3.88 -0.95 -17.23
N GLY A 209 -2.94 -1.29 -16.37
CA GLY A 209 -1.61 -0.71 -16.24
C GLY A 209 -1.15 -0.61 -14.79
N VAL A 210 0.12 -0.23 -14.60
CA VAL A 210 0.61 0.15 -13.27
C VAL A 210 0.03 1.52 -12.91
N PHE A 211 -0.48 1.66 -11.69
CA PHE A 211 -0.97 2.94 -11.18
C PHE A 211 0.07 3.64 -10.30
N VAL A 212 -0.05 4.96 -10.19
CA VAL A 212 0.46 5.74 -9.07
C VAL A 212 -0.67 6.58 -8.52
N GLU A 213 -0.59 6.94 -7.25
CA GLU A 213 -1.64 7.67 -6.57
C GLU A 213 -1.12 8.67 -5.56
N THR A 214 -2.00 9.60 -5.20
CA THR A 214 -1.79 10.60 -4.17
C THR A 214 -3.12 10.92 -3.47
N HIS A 215 -3.09 11.15 -2.16
CA HIS A 215 -4.28 11.46 -1.38
C HIS A 215 -3.94 12.23 -0.09
N PRO A 216 -4.90 12.95 0.51
CA PRO A 216 -4.64 13.89 1.60
C PRO A 216 -4.58 13.26 3.01
N PHE A 217 -4.08 12.03 3.11
CA PHE A 217 -3.86 11.33 4.38
C PHE A 217 -2.57 10.50 4.31
N PRO A 218 -1.90 10.22 5.45
CA PRO A 218 -0.65 9.46 5.44
C PRO A 218 -0.89 7.96 5.25
N HIS A 219 0.11 7.27 4.69
CA HIS A 219 0.18 5.81 4.68
C HIS A 219 1.24 5.28 5.63
N VAL A 220 1.01 4.05 6.11
CA VAL A 220 2.08 3.16 6.57
C VAL A 220 2.03 1.87 5.77
N PHE A 221 3.21 1.38 5.38
CA PHE A 221 3.40 0.13 4.64
C PHE A 221 4.33 -0.80 5.42
N ILE A 222 3.86 -2.01 5.74
CA ILE A 222 4.56 -2.93 6.65
C ILE A 222 4.61 -4.33 6.06
N PRO A 223 5.79 -4.88 5.76
CA PRO A 223 5.94 -6.30 5.48
C PRO A 223 5.55 -7.11 6.72
N LEU A 224 4.66 -8.09 6.56
CA LEU A 224 4.22 -8.97 7.65
C LEU A 224 5.02 -10.28 7.73
N SER A 225 5.96 -10.49 6.81
CA SER A 225 6.82 -11.66 6.74
C SER A 225 8.22 -11.30 6.24
N PRO A 226 9.29 -12.00 6.69
CA PRO A 226 10.63 -11.86 6.11
C PRO A 226 10.72 -12.34 4.66
N LYS A 227 9.69 -13.03 4.14
CA LYS A 227 9.59 -13.47 2.74
C LYS A 227 8.94 -12.44 1.82
N CYS A 228 8.45 -11.32 2.35
CA CYS A 228 7.89 -10.26 1.53
C CYS A 228 8.96 -9.71 0.57
N GLY A 229 8.56 -9.44 -0.65
CA GLY A 229 9.40 -8.88 -1.70
C GLY A 229 8.72 -7.71 -2.38
N GLY A 230 9.25 -7.31 -3.53
CA GLY A 230 8.78 -6.12 -4.23
C GLY A 230 9.27 -4.83 -3.61
N ALA A 231 8.71 -3.70 -4.04
CA ALA A 231 9.08 -2.39 -3.54
C ALA A 231 7.92 -1.39 -3.66
N LEU A 232 7.93 -0.41 -2.76
CA LEU A 232 7.06 0.77 -2.82
C LEU A 232 7.68 1.77 -3.78
N ILE A 233 6.97 2.19 -4.82
CA ILE A 233 7.38 3.30 -5.68
C ILE A 233 6.97 4.60 -4.98
N LEU A 234 7.87 5.58 -4.94
CA LEU A 234 7.60 6.96 -4.53
C LEU A 234 7.92 7.91 -5.69
N GLY A 235 7.11 8.96 -5.82
CA GLY A 235 7.19 9.94 -6.88
C GLY A 235 7.23 11.39 -6.38
N ILE A 236 7.78 12.28 -7.19
CA ILE A 236 7.76 13.73 -7.00
C ILE A 236 7.34 14.36 -8.32
N ASP A 237 6.32 15.21 -8.30
CA ASP A 237 6.03 16.15 -9.38
C ASP A 237 6.99 17.36 -9.24
N ARG A 238 7.83 17.58 -10.25
CA ARG A 238 8.81 18.68 -10.24
C ARG A 238 8.19 20.02 -10.67
N SER A 239 6.91 20.04 -11.02
CA SER A 239 6.15 21.22 -11.48
C SER A 239 6.67 21.86 -12.78
N ASP A 240 7.52 21.15 -13.52
CA ASP A 240 8.11 21.57 -14.80
C ASP A 240 7.78 20.59 -15.94
N GLY A 241 6.80 19.70 -15.74
CA GLY A 241 6.43 18.63 -16.67
C GLY A 241 7.22 17.33 -16.49
N TYR A 242 8.13 17.29 -15.51
CA TYR A 242 8.88 16.09 -15.17
C TYR A 242 8.50 15.54 -13.79
N PHE A 243 8.64 14.22 -13.67
CA PHE A 243 8.40 13.45 -12.46
C PHE A 243 9.63 12.63 -12.11
N ASP A 244 10.07 12.66 -10.86
CA ASP A 244 11.11 11.78 -10.36
C ASP A 244 10.48 10.57 -9.66
N PHE A 245 10.96 9.36 -9.95
CA PHE A 245 10.51 8.12 -9.32
C PHE A 245 11.70 7.30 -8.77
N ALA A 246 11.51 6.73 -7.58
CA ALA A 246 12.41 5.75 -7.00
C ALA A 246 11.58 4.67 -6.29
N SER A 247 12.10 3.45 -6.19
CA SER A 247 11.40 2.37 -5.50
C SER A 247 12.23 1.78 -4.36
N PHE A 248 11.54 1.44 -3.27
CA PHE A 248 12.15 1.05 -2.01
C PHE A 248 11.59 -0.28 -1.51
N GLU A 249 12.48 -1.28 -1.40
CA GLU A 249 12.18 -2.49 -0.65
C GLU A 249 12.11 -2.13 0.83
N ILE A 250 11.00 -2.45 1.49
CA ILE A 250 10.80 -2.22 2.92
C ILE A 250 11.26 -3.47 3.66
N PRO A 251 12.32 -3.41 4.49
CA PRO A 251 12.80 -4.59 5.18
C PRO A 251 11.83 -5.04 6.27
N PHE A 252 11.64 -6.36 6.43
CA PHE A 252 10.87 -6.89 7.55
C PHE A 252 11.44 -6.40 8.88
N GLY A 253 10.56 -5.98 9.78
CA GLY A 253 10.92 -5.30 11.02
C GLY A 253 10.94 -3.78 10.95
N TYR A 254 10.55 -3.20 9.81
CA TYR A 254 10.34 -1.78 9.60
C TYR A 254 8.95 -1.49 9.05
N THR A 255 8.51 -0.24 9.21
CA THR A 255 7.40 0.37 8.50
C THR A 255 7.93 1.51 7.64
N MET A 256 7.43 1.66 6.42
CA MET A 256 7.58 2.91 5.68
C MET A 256 6.37 3.79 6.00
N LYS A 257 6.60 4.95 6.62
CA LYS A 257 5.61 6.01 6.77
C LYS A 257 5.73 6.93 5.55
N VAL A 258 4.61 7.20 4.90
CA VAL A 258 4.50 8.11 3.75
C VAL A 258 3.54 9.22 4.10
N GLY A 259 3.97 10.47 3.91
CA GLY A 259 3.17 11.65 4.21
C GLY A 259 1.98 11.83 3.28
N SER A 260 1.03 12.68 3.67
CA SER A 260 -0.08 13.09 2.83
C SER A 260 0.40 13.71 1.52
N ASN A 261 -0.34 13.46 0.44
CA ASN A 261 -0.12 13.96 -0.92
C ASN A 261 1.19 13.51 -1.60
N VAL A 262 1.92 12.55 -1.02
CA VAL A 262 3.06 11.93 -1.69
C VAL A 262 2.56 11.03 -2.81
N ILE A 263 3.17 11.12 -3.99
CA ILE A 263 2.91 10.19 -5.09
C ILE A 263 3.52 8.83 -4.74
N HIS A 264 2.75 7.76 -4.82
CA HIS A 264 3.25 6.42 -4.53
C HIS A 264 2.52 5.31 -5.29
N SER A 265 3.09 4.11 -5.27
CA SER A 265 2.44 2.88 -5.76
C SER A 265 2.95 1.67 -5.01
N ASP A 266 2.02 0.84 -4.56
CA ASP A 266 2.26 -0.44 -3.89
C ASP A 266 2.06 -1.65 -4.84
N ALA A 267 1.84 -1.39 -6.13
CA ALA A 267 1.48 -2.41 -7.12
C ALA A 267 2.50 -3.55 -7.24
N PHE A 268 3.78 -3.29 -6.94
CA PHE A 268 4.89 -4.23 -7.08
C PHE A 268 5.19 -5.04 -5.82
N PHE A 269 4.42 -4.91 -4.74
CA PHE A 269 4.62 -5.77 -3.57
C PHE A 269 4.40 -7.25 -3.89
N VAL A 270 5.09 -8.11 -3.15
CA VAL A 270 4.92 -9.57 -3.20
C VAL A 270 4.85 -10.11 -1.78
N GLY A 271 3.82 -10.91 -1.47
CA GLY A 271 3.56 -11.45 -0.15
C GLY A 271 2.66 -10.56 0.73
N PRO A 272 2.57 -10.85 2.04
CA PRO A 272 1.65 -10.16 2.94
C PRO A 272 2.19 -8.81 3.43
N TYR A 273 1.50 -7.71 3.11
CA TYR A 273 1.76 -6.39 3.68
C TYR A 273 0.54 -5.86 4.44
N ALA A 274 0.78 -5.18 5.55
CA ALA A 274 -0.23 -4.36 6.20
C ALA A 274 -0.10 -2.91 5.73
N ILE A 275 -1.20 -2.33 5.27
CA ILE A 275 -1.28 -0.97 4.75
C ILE A 275 -2.39 -0.23 5.47
N SER A 276 -2.12 1.00 5.92
CA SER A 276 -3.16 1.85 6.52
C SER A 276 -3.90 2.64 5.46
N LEU A 277 -5.20 2.46 5.32
CA LEU A 277 -5.99 3.22 4.35
C LEU A 277 -7.37 3.56 4.88
N THR A 278 -8.04 4.49 4.21
CA THR A 278 -9.43 4.83 4.49
C THR A 278 -10.18 5.04 3.18
N GLN A 279 -11.50 5.00 3.22
CA GLN A 279 -12.31 5.32 2.06
C GLN A 279 -12.33 6.84 1.86
N THR A 280 -12.02 7.29 0.64
CA THR A 280 -12.15 8.70 0.27
C THR A 280 -12.36 8.85 -1.23
N ASP A 281 -13.05 9.90 -1.63
CA ASP A 281 -13.15 10.38 -3.00
C ASP A 281 -12.04 11.39 -3.37
N ARG A 282 -11.25 11.81 -2.38
CA ARG A 282 -10.16 12.79 -2.50
C ARG A 282 -8.85 12.20 -3.01
N ALA A 283 -8.79 10.87 -3.16
CA ALA A 283 -7.65 10.21 -3.78
C ALA A 283 -7.64 10.46 -5.29
N ASN A 284 -6.45 10.71 -5.82
CA ASN A 284 -6.19 10.88 -7.23
C ASN A 284 -5.22 9.79 -7.65
N SER A 285 -5.72 8.80 -8.39
CA SER A 285 -4.97 7.65 -8.86
C SER A 285 -5.00 7.66 -10.38
N VAL A 286 -3.85 7.39 -11.00
CA VAL A 286 -3.65 7.45 -12.44
C VAL A 286 -2.90 6.22 -12.94
N LEU A 287 -3.23 5.74 -14.13
CA LEU A 287 -2.51 4.68 -14.81
C LEU A 287 -1.35 5.24 -15.63
N LEU A 288 -0.19 4.60 -15.55
CA LEU A 288 0.95 4.90 -16.40
C LEU A 288 0.65 4.43 -17.83
N LYS A 289 0.47 5.38 -18.73
CA LYS A 289 0.16 5.12 -20.15
C LYS A 289 1.05 5.97 -21.03
N ARG A 290 1.32 5.51 -22.24
CA ARG A 290 2.05 6.30 -23.22
C ARG A 290 1.23 7.48 -23.73
N ASP A 291 1.89 8.61 -24.04
CA ASP A 291 1.29 9.80 -24.66
C ASP A 291 1.06 9.59 -26.17
N THR A 292 0.24 8.59 -26.48
CA THR A 292 -0.28 8.28 -27.82
C THR A 292 -1.81 8.32 -27.81
N VAL A 293 -2.42 8.42 -29.00
CA VAL A 293 -3.88 8.37 -29.15
C VAL A 293 -4.49 7.11 -28.55
N ALA A 294 -3.76 5.98 -28.61
CA ALA A 294 -4.25 4.69 -28.11
C ALA A 294 -4.07 4.48 -26.60
N ARG A 295 -3.31 5.33 -25.90
CA ARG A 295 -2.99 5.18 -24.46
C ARG A 295 -2.55 3.77 -24.10
N GLU A 296 -1.56 3.27 -24.83
CA GLU A 296 -0.99 1.95 -24.60
C GLU A 296 -0.51 1.80 -23.14
N ILE A 297 -0.67 0.60 -22.59
CA ILE A 297 -0.14 0.27 -21.27
C ILE A 297 1.37 0.43 -21.29
N GLU A 298 1.91 1.27 -20.40
CA GLU A 298 3.35 1.40 -20.28
C GLU A 298 3.90 0.23 -19.45
N ARG A 299 4.97 -0.41 -19.95
CA ARG A 299 5.65 -1.47 -19.19
C ARG A 299 6.57 -0.82 -18.19
N VAL A 300 6.33 -1.10 -16.92
CA VAL A 300 7.15 -0.64 -15.79
C VAL A 300 7.96 -1.80 -15.26
N CYS A 301 9.24 -1.58 -15.02
CA CYS A 301 10.11 -2.55 -14.38
C CYS A 301 10.86 -1.89 -13.21
N LEU A 302 11.23 -2.73 -12.23
CA LEU A 302 11.97 -2.31 -11.05
C LEU A 302 13.37 -2.95 -11.06
N THR A 303 14.39 -2.23 -11.52
CA THR A 303 15.76 -2.77 -11.58
C THR A 303 16.54 -2.52 -10.28
N PRO A 304 17.06 -3.57 -9.61
CA PRO A 304 17.89 -3.42 -8.42
C PRO A 304 19.13 -2.55 -8.68
N VAL A 305 19.38 -1.58 -7.78
CA VAL A 305 20.64 -0.84 -7.77
C VAL A 305 21.74 -1.73 -7.18
N PRO A 306 22.89 -1.91 -7.88
CA PRO A 306 24.00 -2.72 -7.37
C PRO A 306 24.52 -2.23 -6.02
N LYS A 307 24.92 -3.18 -5.17
CA LYS A 307 25.46 -2.93 -3.82
C LYS A 307 26.91 -2.48 -3.83
#